data_AF-A0A1E7F7E6-F1
#
_entry.id   AF-A0A1E7F7E6-F1
#
_cell.length_a   1.000
_cell.length_b   1.000
_cell.length_c   1.000
_cell.angle_alpha   90.00
_cell.angle_beta   90.00
_cell.angle_gamma   90.00
#
_symmetry.space_group_name_H-M   'P 1'
#
loop_
_entity.id
_entity.type
_entity.pdbx_description
1 polymer ?
#
loop_
_entity_poly.entity_id
_entity_poly.type
_entity_poly.pdbx_seq_one_letter_code
_entity_poly.pdbx_strand_id
1 'polypeptide(L)'
;MWSLVTTWSDIVPRVHDEYPHLLAEMFGYNLAAAHLGLRHTVAHSFAVSDPWAGGEGWPLIDKVPKENICKNFPKSEYPHVIHYCQRYYIGKWFIGKYRLRKDFISCKAPLLMPPPDDAAVKFTSAIKPDTGEIKEWKPKQAKEYAFMVCSMIDALNAASKFYKDQHCKDGTGNYNYTYVFHDDMRMPDEMI
;
A
#
# COMPACT_ATOMS: atom_id res chain seq x y z
N MET A 1 29.36 0.80 9.42
CA MET A 1 28.15 -0.04 9.54
C MET A 1 27.97 -0.55 10.97
N TRP A 2 28.96 -1.25 11.54
CA TRP A 2 28.90 -1.75 12.92
C TRP A 2 28.73 -0.66 13.99
N SER A 3 29.40 0.50 13.84
CA SER A 3 29.26 1.62 14.78
C SER A 3 27.81 2.11 14.93
N LEU A 4 27.10 2.26 13.82
CA LEU A 4 25.70 2.69 13.84
C LEU A 4 24.82 1.67 14.56
N VAL A 5 24.98 0.38 14.26
CA VAL A 5 24.17 -0.68 14.87
C VAL A 5 24.43 -0.72 16.38
N THR A 6 25.69 -0.70 16.81
CA THR A 6 26.03 -0.71 18.25
C THR A 6 25.48 0.52 18.96
N THR A 7 25.72 1.73 18.43
CA THR A 7 25.21 2.97 19.03
C THR A 7 23.68 3.00 19.07
N TRP A 8 23.02 2.52 18.02
CA TRP A 8 21.56 2.40 17.96
C TRP A 8 21.04 1.44 19.03
N SER A 9 21.62 0.24 19.15
CA SER A 9 21.22 -0.73 20.19
C SER A 9 21.40 -0.19 21.61
N ASP A 10 22.39 0.67 21.84
CA ASP A 10 22.60 1.32 23.15
C ASP A 10 21.61 2.46 23.41
N ILE A 11 21.21 3.21 22.37
CA ILE A 11 20.34 4.38 22.48
C ILE A 11 18.85 4.01 22.53
N VAL A 12 18.41 3.03 21.71
CA VAL A 12 16.99 2.68 21.58
C VAL A 12 16.29 2.38 22.92
N PRO A 13 16.87 1.62 23.86
CA PRO A 13 16.23 1.39 25.15
C PRO A 13 15.93 2.68 25.91
N ARG A 14 16.88 3.63 25.91
CA ARG A 14 16.71 4.93 26.59
C ARG A 14 15.67 5.81 25.91
N VAL A 15 15.58 5.74 24.58
CA VAL A 15 14.53 6.42 23.82
C VAL A 15 13.17 5.81 24.14
N HIS A 16 13.09 4.48 24.25
CA HIS A 16 11.86 3.79 24.61
C HIS A 16 11.42 4.12 26.05
N ASP A 17 12.36 4.27 26.99
CA ASP A 17 12.04 4.68 28.38
C ASP A 17 11.32 6.05 28.41
N GLU A 18 11.70 6.97 27.54
CA GLU A 18 11.07 8.30 27.41
C GLU A 18 9.86 8.32 26.46
N TYR A 19 9.82 7.43 25.46
CA TYR A 19 8.79 7.34 24.43
C TYR A 19 8.41 5.88 24.15
N PRO A 20 7.57 5.26 25.01
CA PRO A 20 7.27 3.82 24.97
C PRO A 20 6.22 3.45 23.89
N HIS A 21 6.49 3.86 22.66
CA HIS A 21 5.62 3.67 21.51
C HIS A 21 6.39 3.05 20.33
N LEU A 22 5.64 2.57 19.34
CA LEU A 22 6.16 1.82 18.18
C LEU A 22 7.30 2.54 17.43
N LEU A 23 7.36 3.87 17.49
CA LEU A 23 8.36 4.66 16.76
C LEU A 23 9.65 4.92 17.55
N ALA A 24 9.77 4.40 18.79
CA ALA A 24 10.99 4.54 19.59
C ALA A 24 12.24 4.05 18.85
N GLU A 25 12.10 2.95 18.10
CA GLU A 25 13.15 2.39 17.27
C GLU A 25 13.62 3.36 16.17
N MET A 26 12.67 4.02 15.49
CA MET A 26 12.94 4.99 14.43
C MET A 26 13.60 6.25 14.98
N PHE A 27 13.13 6.75 16.13
CA PHE A 27 13.78 7.88 16.81
C PHE A 27 15.17 7.51 17.33
N GLY A 28 15.34 6.30 17.85
CA GLY A 28 16.65 5.78 18.25
C GLY A 28 17.63 5.73 17.09
N TYR A 29 17.18 5.35 15.89
CA TYR A 29 18.02 5.40 14.68
C TYR A 29 18.48 6.83 14.39
N ASN A 30 17.55 7.79 14.38
CA ASN A 30 17.86 9.18 14.11
C ASN A 30 18.86 9.76 15.12
N LEU A 31 18.69 9.44 16.42
CA LEU A 31 19.60 9.87 17.47
C LEU A 31 20.97 9.22 17.37
N ALA A 32 21.05 7.92 17.06
CA ALA A 32 22.32 7.23 16.84
C ALA A 32 23.07 7.77 15.62
N ALA A 33 22.36 8.00 14.51
CA ALA A 33 22.89 8.62 13.31
C ALA A 33 23.45 10.03 13.61
N ALA A 34 22.69 10.85 14.34
CA ALA A 34 23.10 12.19 14.74
C ALA A 34 24.31 12.16 15.68
N HIS A 35 24.31 11.28 16.68
CA HIS A 35 25.41 11.09 17.64
C HIS A 35 26.72 10.75 16.93
N LEU A 36 26.66 9.94 15.89
CA LEU A 36 27.80 9.54 15.07
C LEU A 36 28.16 10.54 13.96
N GLY A 37 27.43 11.65 13.83
CA GLY A 37 27.64 12.65 12.77
C GLY A 37 27.42 12.11 11.35
N LEU A 38 26.56 11.11 11.18
CA LEU A 38 26.31 10.48 9.88
C LEU A 38 25.46 11.37 8.99
N ARG A 39 25.99 11.72 7.82
CA ARG A 39 25.25 12.46 6.79
C ARG A 39 24.31 11.52 6.04
N HIS A 40 23.07 11.96 5.86
CA HIS A 40 22.03 11.23 5.13
C HIS A 40 21.63 12.00 3.88
N THR A 41 21.24 11.27 2.85
CA THR A 41 20.60 11.83 1.65
C THR A 41 19.20 11.23 1.55
N VAL A 42 18.20 12.09 1.40
CA VAL A 42 16.80 11.64 1.24
C VAL A 42 16.59 11.25 -0.21
N ALA A 43 16.24 9.98 -0.45
CA ALA A 43 15.86 9.48 -1.76
C ALA A 43 14.34 9.52 -1.91
N HIS A 44 13.81 10.63 -2.44
CA HIS A 44 12.36 10.80 -2.61
C HIS A 44 11.73 9.77 -3.54
N SER A 45 12.45 9.26 -4.53
CA SER A 45 11.95 8.24 -5.47
C SER A 45 11.85 6.82 -4.89
N PHE A 46 12.37 6.59 -3.68
CA PHE A 46 12.55 5.23 -3.17
C PHE A 46 11.24 4.56 -2.75
N ALA A 47 10.36 5.32 -2.11
CA ALA A 47 9.14 4.79 -1.54
C ALA A 47 7.93 5.70 -1.76
N VAL A 48 6.75 5.08 -1.75
CA VAL A 48 5.46 5.76 -1.60
C VAL A 48 4.66 5.11 -0.48
N SER A 49 3.89 5.90 0.24
CA SER A 49 3.12 5.43 1.39
C SER A 49 1.80 6.17 1.54
N ASP A 50 1.79 7.48 1.67
CA ASP A 50 0.58 8.28 1.87
C ASP A 50 0.47 9.29 0.73
N PRO A 51 -0.57 9.25 -0.11
CA PRO A 51 -0.78 10.20 -1.22
C PRO A 51 -0.73 11.69 -0.85
N TRP A 52 -0.66 12.03 0.44
CA TRP A 52 -0.51 13.40 0.95
C TRP A 52 0.88 13.72 1.50
N ALA A 53 1.73 12.72 1.68
CA ALA A 53 3.05 12.90 2.26
C ALA A 53 3.98 13.61 1.27
N GLY A 54 4.63 14.65 1.77
CA GLY A 54 5.75 15.27 1.08
C GLY A 54 6.99 14.38 1.15
N GLY A 55 7.84 14.46 0.12
CA GLY A 55 9.14 13.78 0.12
C GLY A 55 9.12 12.31 -0.27
N GLU A 56 8.04 11.85 -0.91
CA GLU A 56 7.89 10.48 -1.44
C GLU A 56 7.88 10.48 -2.98
N GLY A 57 7.82 9.27 -3.56
CA GLY A 57 7.94 9.03 -4.99
C GLY A 57 6.71 9.44 -5.82
N TRP A 58 5.73 10.09 -5.23
CA TRP A 58 4.49 10.52 -5.89
C TRP A 58 4.70 11.28 -7.21
N PRO A 59 5.72 12.16 -7.36
CA PRO A 59 5.98 12.80 -8.65
C PRO A 59 6.28 11.85 -9.81
N LEU A 60 6.72 10.60 -9.54
CA LEU A 60 6.90 9.57 -10.56
C LEU A 60 5.54 9.04 -11.02
N ILE A 61 4.66 8.72 -10.06
CA ILE A 61 3.28 8.29 -10.32
C ILE A 61 2.52 9.40 -11.06
N ASP A 62 2.70 10.66 -10.65
CA ASP A 62 2.03 11.83 -11.21
C ASP A 62 2.30 12.06 -12.70
N LYS A 63 3.43 11.59 -13.23
CA LYS A 63 3.77 11.69 -14.66
C LYS A 63 3.09 10.63 -15.53
N VAL A 64 2.65 9.53 -14.94
CA VAL A 64 2.01 8.42 -15.68
C VAL A 64 0.58 8.82 -16.10
N PRO A 65 0.18 8.68 -17.38
CA PRO A 65 -1.19 8.91 -17.81
C PRO A 65 -2.20 8.07 -17.01
N LYS A 66 -3.39 8.61 -16.72
CA LYS A 66 -4.39 7.97 -15.85
C LYS A 66 -4.78 6.58 -16.35
N GLU A 67 -4.89 6.43 -17.67
CA GLU A 67 -5.26 5.22 -18.39
C GLU A 67 -4.26 4.07 -18.15
N ASN A 68 -3.03 4.40 -17.78
CA ASN A 68 -1.95 3.44 -17.57
C ASN A 68 -1.77 3.08 -16.10
N ILE A 69 -2.45 3.75 -15.16
CA ILE A 69 -2.20 3.60 -13.72
C ILE A 69 -2.46 2.16 -13.23
N CYS A 70 -3.54 1.54 -13.69
CA CYS A 70 -3.95 0.20 -13.24
C CYS A 70 -3.67 -0.92 -14.26
N LYS A 71 -3.16 -0.58 -15.44
CA LYS A 71 -3.01 -1.53 -16.55
C LYS A 71 -1.57 -1.64 -17.04
N ASN A 72 -1.03 -0.53 -17.56
CA ASN A 72 0.26 -0.48 -18.25
C ASN A 72 1.24 0.44 -17.52
N PHE A 73 1.35 0.28 -16.19
CA PHE A 73 2.20 1.15 -15.39
C PHE A 73 3.68 0.97 -15.81
N PRO A 74 4.41 2.04 -16.18
CA PRO A 74 5.81 1.92 -16.61
C PRO A 74 6.70 1.40 -15.49
N LYS A 75 7.41 0.29 -15.72
CA LYS A 75 8.31 -0.32 -14.72
C LYS A 75 9.42 0.65 -14.24
N SER A 76 9.85 1.58 -15.09
CA SER A 76 10.86 2.59 -14.75
C SER A 76 10.37 3.63 -13.74
N GLU A 77 9.06 3.84 -13.65
CA GLU A 77 8.44 4.80 -12.74
C GLU A 77 7.95 4.12 -11.45
N TYR A 78 8.10 2.80 -11.34
CA TYR A 78 7.63 2.06 -10.18
C TYR A 78 8.51 2.39 -8.97
N PRO A 79 7.94 2.76 -7.83
CA PRO A 79 8.72 2.96 -6.62
C PRO A 79 9.36 1.63 -6.20
N HIS A 80 10.55 1.69 -5.60
CA HIS A 80 11.20 0.49 -5.10
C HIS A 80 10.45 -0.13 -3.92
N VAL A 81 9.77 0.70 -3.14
CA VAL A 81 9.02 0.28 -1.95
C VAL A 81 7.63 0.92 -1.94
N ILE A 82 6.60 0.10 -1.70
CA ILE A 82 5.27 0.58 -1.32
C ILE A 82 5.14 0.35 0.19
N HIS A 83 5.19 1.41 0.98
CA HIS A 83 5.02 1.33 2.42
C HIS A 83 3.54 1.34 2.77
N TYR A 84 3.03 0.15 3.05
CA TYR A 84 1.63 -0.10 3.34
C TYR A 84 1.24 0.30 4.78
N CYS A 85 0.96 1.59 4.99
CA CYS A 85 0.60 2.13 6.30
C CYS A 85 -0.85 2.61 6.38
N GLN A 86 -1.36 3.19 5.30
CA GLN A 86 -2.67 3.86 5.29
C GLN A 86 -3.80 2.94 4.81
N ARG A 87 -4.99 3.53 4.74
CA ARG A 87 -6.15 2.98 4.05
C ARG A 87 -6.24 3.62 2.67
N TYR A 88 -6.25 2.80 1.63
CA TYR A 88 -6.36 3.24 0.24
C TYR A 88 -7.67 2.74 -0.33
N TYR A 89 -8.44 3.64 -0.94
CA TYR A 89 -9.74 3.32 -1.51
C TYR A 89 -10.12 4.23 -2.67
N ILE A 90 -10.65 3.61 -3.73
CA ILE A 90 -11.15 4.26 -4.94
C ILE A 90 -12.38 3.49 -5.42
N GLY A 91 -13.48 4.18 -5.74
CA GLY A 91 -14.78 3.53 -5.98
C GLY A 91 -15.20 2.68 -4.77
N LYS A 92 -15.35 1.36 -4.99
CA LYS A 92 -15.56 0.36 -3.92
C LYS A 92 -14.33 -0.53 -3.66
N TRP A 93 -13.20 -0.28 -4.31
CA TRP A 93 -11.97 -1.03 -4.05
C TRP A 93 -11.23 -0.39 -2.90
N PHE A 94 -10.77 -1.23 -1.98
CA PHE A 94 -10.18 -0.80 -0.73
C PHE A 94 -9.02 -1.73 -0.34
N ILE A 95 -7.97 -1.20 0.28
CA ILE A 95 -6.89 -1.95 0.93
C ILE A 95 -6.51 -1.24 2.24
N GLY A 96 -6.40 -1.99 3.34
CA GLY A 96 -6.01 -1.44 4.65
C GLY A 96 -5.47 -2.52 5.61
N LYS A 97 -4.40 -2.18 6.35
CA LYS A 97 -3.49 -3.12 7.04
C LYS A 97 -4.18 -4.24 7.84
N TYR A 98 -5.28 -3.92 8.50
CA TYR A 98 -6.00 -4.83 9.40
C TYR A 98 -7.32 -5.36 8.82
N ARG A 99 -7.53 -5.19 7.51
CA ARG A 99 -8.78 -5.58 6.85
C ARG A 99 -8.64 -6.84 6.01
N LEU A 100 -7.41 -7.18 5.60
CA LEU A 100 -7.14 -8.41 4.88
C LEU A 100 -7.35 -9.61 5.82
N ARG A 101 -8.09 -10.62 5.35
CA ARG A 101 -8.30 -11.87 6.09
C ARG A 101 -6.96 -12.54 6.43
N LYS A 102 -6.84 -13.06 7.65
CA LYS A 102 -5.58 -13.65 8.17
C LYS A 102 -5.12 -14.87 7.38
N ASP A 103 -6.03 -15.56 6.71
CA ASP A 103 -5.80 -16.76 5.92
C ASP A 103 -5.78 -16.48 4.40
N PHE A 104 -5.58 -15.22 3.98
CA PHE A 104 -5.66 -14.80 2.57
C PHE A 104 -4.74 -15.61 1.62
N ILE A 105 -3.57 -16.00 2.09
CA ILE A 105 -2.63 -16.79 1.29
C ILE A 105 -3.01 -18.28 1.21
N SER A 106 -3.97 -18.76 2.00
CA SER A 106 -4.32 -20.18 2.05
C SER A 106 -4.95 -20.70 0.75
N CYS A 107 -4.92 -22.03 0.57
CA CYS A 107 -5.53 -22.68 -0.60
C CYS A 107 -7.03 -22.38 -0.77
N LYS A 108 -7.76 -22.20 0.33
CA LYS A 108 -9.22 -22.01 0.29
C LYS A 108 -9.62 -20.55 0.06
N ALA A 109 -8.75 -19.60 0.43
CA ALA A 109 -9.08 -18.19 0.36
C ALA A 109 -9.18 -17.71 -1.11
N PRO A 110 -10.24 -16.99 -1.49
CA PRO A 110 -10.33 -16.38 -2.82
C PRO A 110 -9.31 -15.24 -2.98
N LEU A 111 -9.01 -14.91 -4.23
CA LEU A 111 -8.21 -13.76 -4.60
C LEU A 111 -9.03 -12.46 -4.45
N LEU A 112 -8.33 -11.35 -4.20
CA LEU A 112 -8.90 -10.01 -4.16
C LEU A 112 -9.47 -9.63 -5.53
N MET A 113 -10.68 -9.10 -5.57
CA MET A 113 -11.26 -8.59 -6.80
C MET A 113 -10.44 -7.38 -7.30
N PRO A 114 -9.85 -7.45 -8.50
CA PRO A 114 -9.10 -6.31 -9.03
C PRO A 114 -10.05 -5.16 -9.40
N PRO A 115 -9.58 -3.91 -9.29
CA PRO A 115 -10.26 -2.77 -9.88
C PRO A 115 -10.26 -2.85 -11.41
N PRO A 116 -11.20 -2.17 -12.10
CA PRO A 116 -11.15 -1.99 -13.54
C PRO A 116 -9.85 -1.32 -13.98
N ASP A 117 -9.36 -1.69 -15.17
CA ASP A 117 -8.17 -1.09 -15.79
C ASP A 117 -8.24 0.44 -15.86
N ASP A 118 -9.44 0.99 -16.02
CA ASP A 118 -9.74 2.41 -16.14
C ASP A 118 -10.13 3.07 -14.80
N ALA A 119 -9.91 2.42 -13.65
CA ALA A 119 -10.35 2.94 -12.34
C ALA A 119 -9.86 4.36 -12.04
N ALA A 120 -8.63 4.71 -12.43
CA ALA A 120 -8.06 6.05 -12.25
C ALA A 120 -8.69 7.13 -13.17
N VAL A 121 -9.36 6.71 -14.24
CA VAL A 121 -10.12 7.58 -15.15
C VAL A 121 -11.57 7.68 -14.67
N LYS A 122 -12.17 6.53 -14.35
CA LYS A 122 -13.59 6.39 -14.05
C LYS A 122 -13.99 6.98 -12.70
N PHE A 123 -13.14 6.86 -11.69
CA PHE A 123 -13.51 7.23 -10.32
C PHE A 123 -12.73 8.45 -9.83
N THR A 124 -13.46 9.44 -9.33
CA THR A 124 -12.91 10.56 -8.53
C THR A 124 -13.35 10.48 -7.08
N SER A 125 -14.12 9.46 -6.71
CA SER A 125 -14.71 9.29 -5.39
C SER A 125 -14.58 7.86 -4.90
N ALA A 126 -14.82 7.65 -3.62
CA ALA A 126 -14.72 6.34 -3.01
C ALA A 126 -15.66 6.17 -1.82
N ILE A 127 -16.14 4.96 -1.60
CA ILE A 127 -16.99 4.61 -0.45
C ILE A 127 -16.10 4.15 0.69
N LYS A 128 -16.18 4.80 1.85
CA LYS A 128 -15.47 4.35 3.05
C LYS A 128 -16.04 3.00 3.50
N PRO A 129 -15.23 1.96 3.72
CA PRO A 129 -15.73 0.62 4.05
C PRO A 129 -16.37 0.50 5.43
N ASP A 130 -16.09 1.42 6.37
CA ASP A 130 -16.64 1.36 7.73
C ASP A 130 -17.95 2.13 7.88
N THR A 131 -18.12 3.21 7.11
CA THR A 131 -19.26 4.13 7.27
C THR A 131 -20.21 4.14 6.08
N GLY A 132 -19.79 3.63 4.92
CA GLY A 132 -20.53 3.77 3.66
C GLY A 132 -20.54 5.20 3.10
N GLU A 133 -19.87 6.15 3.75
CA GLU A 133 -19.80 7.54 3.32
C GLU A 133 -19.00 7.67 2.02
N ILE A 134 -19.53 8.46 1.09
CA ILE A 134 -18.85 8.83 -0.15
C ILE A 134 -17.82 9.92 0.16
N LYS A 135 -16.58 9.70 -0.22
CA LYS A 135 -15.50 10.67 -0.16
C LYS A 135 -15.05 11.04 -1.56
N GLU A 136 -15.14 12.33 -1.88
CA GLU A 136 -14.59 12.90 -3.10
C GLU A 136 -13.09 13.16 -2.97
N TRP A 137 -12.37 12.90 -4.06
CA TRP A 137 -10.94 13.13 -4.19
C TRP A 137 -10.67 14.20 -5.24
N LYS A 138 -9.61 15.00 -5.06
CA LYS A 138 -9.13 15.83 -6.17
C LYS A 138 -8.55 14.94 -7.28
N PRO A 139 -8.47 15.39 -8.55
CA PRO A 139 -8.04 14.54 -9.66
C PRO A 139 -6.67 13.86 -9.47
N LYS A 140 -5.70 14.56 -8.86
CA LYS A 140 -4.39 14.00 -8.51
C LYS A 140 -4.51 12.88 -7.46
N GLN A 141 -5.29 13.17 -6.41
CA GLN A 141 -5.55 12.27 -5.29
C GLN A 141 -6.17 10.95 -5.75
N ALA A 142 -7.19 11.03 -6.59
CA ALA A 142 -7.85 9.86 -7.17
C ALA A 142 -6.84 8.96 -7.91
N LYS A 143 -5.90 9.57 -8.63
CA LYS A 143 -4.86 8.87 -9.38
C LYS A 143 -3.88 8.12 -8.47
N GLU A 144 -3.39 8.78 -7.42
CA GLU A 144 -2.46 8.20 -6.45
C GLU A 144 -3.14 7.07 -5.65
N TYR A 145 -4.40 7.25 -5.26
CA TYR A 145 -5.21 6.21 -4.62
C TYR A 145 -5.46 5.01 -5.53
N ALA A 146 -5.78 5.26 -6.80
CA ALA A 146 -5.92 4.19 -7.79
C ALA A 146 -4.61 3.41 -7.96
N PHE A 147 -3.47 4.10 -8.06
CA PHE A 147 -2.16 3.45 -8.11
C PHE A 147 -1.94 2.51 -6.92
N MET A 148 -2.19 2.99 -5.70
CA MET A 148 -2.02 2.18 -4.49
C MET A 148 -2.92 0.95 -4.47
N VAL A 149 -4.21 1.13 -4.80
CA VAL A 149 -5.18 0.04 -4.81
C VAL A 149 -4.83 -1.01 -5.86
N CYS A 150 -4.58 -0.60 -7.10
CA CYS A 150 -4.23 -1.48 -8.21
C CYS A 150 -2.93 -2.25 -7.93
N SER A 151 -1.87 -1.52 -7.57
CA SER A 151 -0.55 -2.10 -7.27
C SER A 151 -0.57 -3.09 -6.11
N MET A 152 -1.25 -2.74 -5.01
CA MET A 152 -1.31 -3.60 -3.83
C MET A 152 -2.16 -4.84 -4.06
N ILE A 153 -3.32 -4.71 -4.72
CA ILE A 153 -4.18 -5.85 -5.04
C ILE A 153 -3.44 -6.81 -5.98
N ASP A 154 -2.76 -6.30 -7.01
CA ASP A 154 -2.00 -7.12 -7.94
C ASP A 154 -0.85 -7.86 -7.24
N ALA A 155 -0.07 -7.15 -6.41
CA ALA A 155 1.03 -7.76 -5.66
C ALA A 155 0.54 -8.84 -4.67
N LEU A 156 -0.53 -8.56 -3.92
CA LEU A 156 -1.13 -9.51 -2.98
C LEU A 156 -1.70 -10.73 -3.71
N ASN A 157 -2.39 -10.53 -4.83
CA ASN A 157 -2.92 -11.61 -5.64
C ASN A 157 -1.79 -12.46 -6.26
N ALA A 158 -0.72 -11.83 -6.75
CA ALA A 158 0.45 -12.54 -7.26
C ALA A 158 1.09 -13.42 -6.16
N ALA A 159 1.26 -12.89 -4.95
CA ALA A 159 1.78 -13.65 -3.82
C ALA A 159 0.86 -14.82 -3.42
N SER A 160 -0.47 -14.59 -3.37
CA SER A 160 -1.44 -15.64 -3.05
C SER A 160 -1.47 -16.73 -4.12
N LYS A 161 -1.41 -16.37 -5.41
CA LYS A 161 -1.29 -17.34 -6.52
C LYS A 161 -0.01 -18.15 -6.41
N PHE A 162 1.13 -17.49 -6.23
CA PHE A 162 2.41 -18.17 -6.09
C PHE A 162 2.38 -19.19 -4.93
N TYR A 163 1.87 -18.78 -3.77
CA TYR A 163 1.71 -19.72 -2.65
C TYR A 163 0.83 -20.91 -3.05
N LYS A 164 -0.30 -20.67 -3.72
CA LYS A 164 -1.22 -21.73 -4.14
C LYS A 164 -0.58 -22.71 -5.12
N ASP A 165 0.17 -22.19 -6.09
CA ASP A 165 0.87 -22.99 -7.10
C ASP A 165 1.96 -23.88 -6.48
N GLN A 166 2.55 -23.46 -5.36
CA GLN A 166 3.64 -24.20 -4.70
C GLN A 166 3.18 -25.12 -3.56
N HIS A 167 2.02 -24.84 -2.94
CA HIS A 167 1.65 -25.49 -1.68
C HIS A 167 0.27 -26.15 -1.68
N CYS A 168 -0.60 -25.86 -2.66
CA CYS A 168 -1.89 -26.51 -2.75
C CYS A 168 -1.80 -27.83 -3.50
N LYS A 169 -2.63 -28.80 -3.12
CA LYS A 169 -2.81 -30.01 -3.91
C LYS A 169 -3.44 -29.65 -5.25
N ASP A 170 -3.12 -30.39 -6.31
CA ASP A 170 -3.66 -30.14 -7.65
C ASP A 170 -5.18 -29.96 -7.62
N GLY A 171 -5.66 -28.86 -8.21
CA GLY A 171 -7.08 -28.51 -8.28
C GLY A 171 -7.72 -28.03 -6.97
N THR A 172 -6.98 -27.91 -5.86
CA THR A 172 -7.55 -27.46 -4.57
C THR A 172 -7.36 -25.97 -4.27
N GLY A 173 -6.52 -25.28 -5.05
CA GLY A 173 -6.31 -23.83 -4.93
C GLY A 173 -7.54 -23.05 -5.43
N ASN A 174 -8.01 -22.10 -4.63
CA ASN A 174 -9.08 -21.18 -5.00
C ASN A 174 -8.51 -19.96 -5.74
N TYR A 175 -8.66 -19.92 -7.07
CA TYR A 175 -8.18 -18.83 -7.92
C TYR A 175 -9.26 -17.80 -8.29
N ASN A 176 -10.43 -17.85 -7.64
CA ASN A 176 -11.53 -16.95 -7.95
C ASN A 176 -11.29 -15.54 -7.36
N TYR A 177 -11.50 -14.49 -8.16
CA TYR A 177 -11.38 -13.08 -7.75
C TYR A 177 -12.66 -12.54 -7.11
N THR A 178 -13.09 -13.16 -6.01
CA THR A 178 -14.37 -12.83 -5.35
C THR A 178 -14.22 -12.14 -4.01
N TYR A 179 -13.00 -11.93 -3.51
CA TYR A 179 -12.80 -11.26 -2.24
C TYR A 179 -12.92 -9.75 -2.39
N VAL A 180 -13.95 -9.18 -1.75
CA VAL A 180 -14.25 -7.75 -1.68
C VAL A 180 -14.33 -7.31 -0.21
N PHE A 181 -14.19 -5.99 0.04
CA PHE A 181 -14.24 -5.43 1.40
C PHE A 181 -15.59 -4.80 1.78
N HIS A 182 -16.51 -4.74 0.83
CA HIS A 182 -17.90 -4.30 1.00
C HIS A 182 -18.84 -5.51 0.81
N ASP A 183 -20.08 -5.41 1.28
CA ASP A 183 -21.07 -6.49 1.15
C ASP A 183 -21.38 -6.83 -0.32
N ASP A 184 -21.33 -5.83 -1.20
CA ASP A 184 -21.39 -5.99 -2.66
C ASP A 184 -20.58 -4.90 -3.40
N MET A 185 -20.41 -5.11 -4.71
CA MET A 185 -19.70 -4.19 -5.61
C MET A 185 -20.62 -3.30 -6.47
N ARG A 186 -21.92 -3.21 -6.17
CA ARG A 186 -22.85 -2.34 -6.91
C ARG A 186 -22.54 -0.88 -6.58
N MET A 187 -22.13 -0.09 -7.56
CA MET A 187 -21.91 1.35 -7.35
C MET A 187 -23.24 2.09 -7.34
N PRO A 188 -23.42 3.14 -6.52
CA PRO A 188 -24.51 4.10 -6.71
C PRO A 188 -24.41 4.73 -8.10
N ASP A 189 -25.54 4.99 -8.74
CA ASP A 189 -25.58 5.59 -10.10
C ASP A 189 -24.87 6.95 -10.17
N GLU A 190 -24.78 7.66 -9.05
CA GLU A 190 -24.11 8.96 -8.89
C GLU A 190 -22.57 8.88 -8.91
N MET A 191 -21.98 7.68 -8.88
CA MET A 191 -20.53 7.45 -8.83
C MET A 191 -19.95 6.79 -10.09
N ILE A 192 -20.76 6.61 -11.13
CA ILE A 192 -20.39 5.91 -12.38
C ILE A 192 -20.15 6.90 -13.51
#